data_AF-A0A7S3X736-F1
#
_entry.id   AF-A0A7S3X736-F1
#
_cell.length_a   1.000
_cell.length_b   1.000
_cell.length_c   1.000
_cell.angle_alpha   90.00
_cell.angle_beta   90.00
_cell.angle_gamma   90.00
#
_symmetry.space_group_name_H-M   'P 1'
#
loop_
_entity.id
_entity.type
_entity.pdbx_description
1 polymer ?
#
loop_
_entity_poly.entity_id
_entity_poly.type
_entity_poly.pdbx_seq_one_letter_code
_entity_poly.pdbx_strand_id
1 'polypeptide(L)'
;PNPGVYMAQDADGGAYRSAFASCRNTLEALARASDEDGRLAARTWWVTCMGSHLCRAEYSEWRAEAAEQLPSQLTAAHTAVAVGLAGFEPMARCVLACGEAVGVQPDKTLDHVEAAGARQQAEGEWQRATAEVEPLRQKLQDTFLSRTSWLGRRKPALAASASEMGIDEVRVCQVYVYGLASRLAACAPEAAAFAESANMRDVNSPLLGYDEARWDPTADLWRRMEMCVHRGAAAASTDLDRAWRHGKG
;
A
#
# COMPACT_ATOMS: atom_id res chain seq x y z
N PRO A 1 -4.95 1.49 42.82
CA PRO A 1 -3.63 2.17 42.79
C PRO A 1 -3.76 3.49 42.02
N ASN A 2 -3.25 4.60 42.55
CA ASN A 2 -3.44 5.92 41.93
C ASN A 2 -2.44 6.06 40.75
N PRO A 3 -2.87 6.12 39.48
CA PRO A 3 -1.97 6.10 38.32
C PRO A 3 -1.01 7.30 38.26
N GLY A 4 -1.33 8.39 38.98
CA GLY A 4 -0.48 9.58 39.07
C GLY A 4 0.88 9.38 39.79
N VAL A 5 1.09 8.27 40.50
CA VAL A 5 2.34 8.06 41.27
C VAL A 5 3.45 7.43 40.42
N TYR A 6 3.12 6.65 39.38
CA TYR A 6 4.13 6.08 38.47
C TYR A 6 4.56 7.06 37.37
N MET A 7 3.73 8.05 37.02
CA MET A 7 4.03 9.01 35.95
C MET A 7 5.02 10.11 36.37
N ALA A 8 5.20 10.36 37.67
CA ALA A 8 6.09 11.41 38.17
C ALA A 8 7.59 11.07 38.05
N GLN A 9 7.96 9.81 37.79
CA GLN A 9 9.36 9.37 37.74
C GLN A 9 9.95 9.26 36.32
N ASP A 10 9.16 9.50 35.28
CA ASP A 10 9.59 9.26 33.89
C ASP A 10 9.25 10.43 32.95
N ALA A 11 9.48 11.65 33.43
CA ALA A 11 9.24 12.90 32.70
C ALA A 11 9.94 12.94 31.32
N ASP A 12 10.99 12.14 31.14
CA ASP A 12 11.73 12.04 29.88
C ASP A 12 11.11 11.05 28.88
N GLY A 13 10.06 10.31 29.25
CA GLY A 13 9.40 9.32 28.41
C GLY A 13 10.21 8.04 28.16
N GLY A 14 11.11 7.68 29.09
CA GLY A 14 11.99 6.52 28.99
C GLY A 14 11.22 5.20 28.89
N ALA A 15 10.29 4.93 29.81
CA ALA A 15 9.47 3.72 29.77
C ALA A 15 8.61 3.62 28.50
N TYR A 16 8.02 4.73 28.04
CA TYR A 16 7.22 4.72 26.81
C TYR A 16 8.07 4.32 25.60
N ARG A 17 9.25 4.93 25.42
CA ARG A 17 10.17 4.56 24.33
C ARG A 17 10.62 3.11 24.42
N SER A 18 10.92 2.61 25.62
CA SER A 18 11.30 1.21 25.81
C SER A 18 10.15 0.26 25.48
N ALA A 19 8.93 0.55 25.93
CA ALA A 19 7.74 -0.24 25.63
C ALA A 19 7.48 -0.25 24.12
N PHE A 20 7.54 0.92 23.48
CA PHE A 20 7.36 1.06 22.04
C PHE A 20 8.38 0.23 21.26
N ALA A 21 9.66 0.25 21.66
CA ALA A 21 10.71 -0.56 21.05
C ALA A 21 10.47 -2.07 21.23
N SER A 22 10.01 -2.50 22.41
CA SER A 22 9.64 -3.89 22.69
C SER A 22 8.43 -4.36 21.85
N CYS A 23 7.52 -3.46 21.52
CA CYS A 23 6.32 -3.73 20.73
C CYS A 23 6.52 -3.50 19.22
N ARG A 24 7.76 -3.40 18.72
CA ARG A 24 8.03 -3.15 17.29
C ARG A 24 7.45 -4.21 16.35
N ASN A 25 7.45 -5.48 16.75
CA ASN A 25 6.96 -6.56 15.87
C ASN A 25 5.47 -6.41 15.52
N THR A 26 4.64 -5.86 16.42
CA THR A 26 3.23 -5.60 16.13
C THR A 26 3.04 -4.38 15.23
N LEU A 27 3.95 -3.39 15.27
CA LEU A 27 3.99 -2.29 14.31
C LEU A 27 4.41 -2.75 12.91
N GLU A 28 5.37 -3.67 12.82
CA GLU A 28 5.74 -4.29 11.54
C GLU A 28 4.58 -5.11 10.96
N ALA A 29 3.85 -5.83 11.81
CA ALA A 29 2.62 -6.53 11.40
C ALA A 29 1.55 -5.53 10.91
N LEU A 30 1.40 -4.40 11.60
CA LEU A 30 0.48 -3.33 11.23
C LEU A 30 0.84 -2.74 9.86
N ALA A 31 2.11 -2.42 9.63
CA ALA A 31 2.61 -1.90 8.35
C ALA A 31 2.43 -2.89 7.19
N ARG A 32 2.36 -4.20 7.48
CA ARG A 32 2.19 -5.26 6.48
C ARG A 32 0.74 -5.68 6.26
N ALA A 33 -0.19 -5.24 7.10
CA ALA A 33 -1.58 -5.67 7.05
C ALA A 33 -2.28 -5.15 5.78
N SER A 34 -2.73 -6.07 4.93
CA SER A 34 -3.40 -5.78 3.67
C SER A 34 -4.91 -5.56 3.80
N ASP A 35 -5.52 -6.00 4.90
CA ASP A 35 -6.97 -5.95 5.14
C ASP A 35 -7.31 -5.34 6.50
N GLU A 36 -8.60 -5.06 6.71
CA GLU A 36 -9.11 -4.40 7.91
C GLU A 36 -8.97 -5.30 9.15
N ASP A 37 -9.20 -6.60 9.01
CA ASP A 37 -9.07 -7.57 10.11
C ASP A 37 -7.62 -7.67 10.60
N GLY A 38 -6.66 -7.70 9.69
CA GLY A 38 -5.23 -7.70 9.98
C GLY A 38 -4.78 -6.40 10.65
N ARG A 39 -5.29 -5.25 10.21
CA ARG A 39 -5.03 -3.95 10.86
C ARG A 39 -5.60 -3.92 12.27
N LEU A 40 -6.86 -4.32 12.43
CA LEU A 40 -7.51 -4.38 13.74
C LEU A 40 -6.78 -5.33 14.69
N ALA A 41 -6.37 -6.50 14.21
CA ALA A 41 -5.58 -7.46 14.97
C ALA A 41 -4.25 -6.84 15.41
N ALA A 42 -3.49 -6.27 14.48
CA ALA A 42 -2.18 -5.67 14.79
C ALA A 42 -2.29 -4.49 15.77
N ARG A 43 -3.29 -3.60 15.62
CA ARG A 43 -3.59 -2.52 16.58
C ARG A 43 -3.90 -3.08 17.97
N THR A 44 -4.78 -4.08 18.05
CA THR A 44 -5.19 -4.70 19.31
C THR A 44 -4.01 -5.33 20.03
N TRP A 45 -3.20 -6.12 19.32
CA TRP A 45 -2.00 -6.74 19.90
C TRP A 45 -0.92 -5.73 20.27
N TRP A 46 -0.81 -4.62 19.56
CA TRP A 46 0.05 -3.51 19.95
C TRP A 46 -0.40 -2.89 21.27
N VAL A 47 -1.71 -2.62 21.44
CA VAL A 47 -2.26 -2.10 22.71
C VAL A 47 -1.98 -3.06 23.87
N THR A 48 -2.23 -4.37 23.67
CA THR A 48 -1.94 -5.39 24.69
C THR A 48 -0.46 -5.43 25.05
N CYS A 49 0.43 -5.36 24.06
CA CYS A 49 1.87 -5.31 24.27
C CYS A 49 2.26 -4.08 25.09
N MET A 50 1.85 -2.88 24.66
CA MET A 50 2.13 -1.62 25.35
C MET A 50 1.57 -1.62 26.78
N GLY A 51 0.34 -2.11 26.96
CA GLY A 51 -0.31 -2.24 28.25
C GLY A 51 0.47 -3.13 29.22
N SER A 52 1.07 -4.23 28.74
CA SER A 52 1.91 -5.09 29.59
C SER A 52 3.14 -4.38 30.16
N HIS A 53 3.64 -3.35 29.47
CA HIS A 53 4.79 -2.56 29.90
C HIS A 53 4.39 -1.34 30.73
N LEU A 54 3.33 -0.63 30.33
CA LEU A 54 2.97 0.69 30.88
C LEU A 54 1.81 0.64 31.88
N CYS A 55 0.86 -0.29 31.69
CA CYS A 55 -0.44 -0.33 32.33
C CYS A 55 -0.65 -1.68 33.02
N ARG A 56 0.27 -2.05 33.92
CA ARG A 56 0.37 -3.41 34.48
C ARG A 56 -0.90 -3.86 35.21
N ALA A 57 -1.62 -2.93 35.85
CA ALA A 57 -2.84 -3.25 36.57
C ALA A 57 -3.95 -3.66 35.60
N GLU A 58 -4.22 -2.79 34.62
CA GLU A 58 -5.22 -2.99 33.57
C GLU A 58 -4.89 -4.21 32.70
N TYR A 59 -3.60 -4.41 32.37
CA TYR A 59 -3.14 -5.59 31.65
C TYR A 59 -3.37 -6.88 32.44
N SER A 60 -3.18 -6.87 33.76
CA SER A 60 -3.39 -8.07 34.59
C SER A 60 -4.87 -8.46 34.64
N GLU A 61 -5.77 -7.48 34.71
CA GLU A 61 -7.22 -7.68 34.64
C GLU A 61 -7.64 -8.23 33.27
N TRP A 62 -7.17 -7.61 32.18
CA TRP A 62 -7.42 -8.10 30.83
C TRP A 62 -6.87 -9.52 30.63
N ARG A 63 -5.67 -9.82 31.12
CA ARG A 63 -5.03 -11.12 30.98
C ARG A 63 -5.79 -12.23 31.70
N ALA A 64 -6.35 -11.94 32.87
CA ALA A 64 -7.18 -12.90 33.59
C ALA A 64 -8.41 -13.27 32.75
N GLU A 65 -9.12 -12.27 32.24
CA GLU A 65 -10.30 -12.47 31.39
C GLU A 65 -9.93 -13.20 30.08
N ALA A 66 -8.82 -12.81 29.45
CA ALA A 66 -8.34 -13.41 28.22
C ALA A 66 -7.98 -14.89 28.39
N ALA A 67 -7.44 -15.28 29.55
CA ALA A 67 -7.11 -16.67 29.83
C ALA A 67 -8.35 -17.58 29.94
N GLU A 68 -9.51 -17.01 30.28
CA GLU A 68 -10.77 -17.74 30.38
C GLU A 68 -11.50 -17.82 29.03
N GLN A 69 -11.45 -16.75 28.24
CA GLN A 69 -12.25 -16.62 27.03
C GLN A 69 -11.51 -16.91 25.72
N LEU A 70 -10.19 -16.74 25.69
CA LEU A 70 -9.40 -16.87 24.46
C LEU A 70 -8.58 -18.17 24.45
N PRO A 71 -8.42 -18.80 23.28
CA PRO A 71 -7.54 -19.95 23.15
C PRO A 71 -6.07 -19.57 23.35
N SER A 72 -5.24 -20.55 23.73
CA SER A 72 -3.80 -20.35 23.87
C SER A 72 -3.09 -19.99 22.57
N GLN A 73 -3.67 -20.35 21.43
CA GLN A 73 -3.22 -19.94 20.10
C GLN A 73 -4.22 -18.98 19.48
N LEU A 74 -3.81 -17.72 19.38
CA LEU A 74 -4.63 -16.64 18.90
C LEU A 74 -4.48 -16.48 17.39
N THR A 75 -5.59 -16.17 16.73
CA THR A 75 -5.64 -15.81 15.30
C THR A 75 -6.28 -14.43 15.16
N ALA A 76 -6.19 -13.82 13.98
CA ALA A 76 -6.81 -12.51 13.71
C ALA A 76 -8.33 -12.50 14.01
N ALA A 77 -9.02 -13.62 13.83
CA ALA A 77 -10.46 -13.75 14.12
C ALA A 77 -10.81 -13.58 15.61
N HIS A 78 -9.86 -13.81 16.53
CA HIS A 78 -10.10 -13.67 17.97
C HIS A 78 -10.02 -12.23 18.46
N THR A 79 -9.67 -11.29 17.58
CA THR A 79 -9.50 -9.87 17.92
C THR A 79 -10.78 -9.24 18.44
N ALA A 80 -11.93 -9.52 17.81
CA ALA A 80 -13.21 -8.96 18.25
C ALA A 80 -13.58 -9.39 19.67
N VAL A 81 -13.25 -10.64 20.04
CA VAL A 81 -13.45 -11.14 21.41
C VAL A 81 -12.51 -10.41 22.37
N ALA A 82 -11.23 -10.29 22.02
CA ALA A 82 -10.21 -9.64 22.85
C ALA A 82 -10.53 -8.18 23.17
N VAL A 83 -11.04 -7.41 22.19
CA VAL A 83 -11.44 -6.01 22.35
C VAL A 83 -12.71 -5.88 23.20
N GLY A 84 -13.60 -6.87 23.17
CA GLY A 84 -14.82 -6.92 23.98
C GLY A 84 -14.58 -7.28 25.45
N LEU A 85 -13.38 -7.73 25.83
CA LEU A 85 -13.06 -8.08 27.22
C LEU A 85 -13.00 -6.82 28.10
N ALA A 86 -13.55 -6.91 29.31
CA ALA A 86 -13.73 -5.77 30.20
C ALA A 86 -12.44 -4.99 30.52
N GLY A 87 -11.29 -5.68 30.60
CA GLY A 87 -9.99 -5.06 30.87
C GLY A 87 -9.33 -4.37 29.67
N PHE A 88 -9.83 -4.58 28.45
CA PHE A 88 -9.17 -4.05 27.24
C PHE A 88 -9.31 -2.53 27.13
N GLU A 89 -10.53 -2.01 27.27
CA GLU A 89 -10.81 -0.57 27.16
C GLU A 89 -10.08 0.27 28.23
N PRO A 90 -10.03 -0.12 29.52
CA PRO A 90 -9.16 0.53 30.51
C PRO A 90 -7.68 0.53 30.12
N MET A 91 -7.17 -0.61 29.62
CA MET A 91 -5.79 -0.75 29.18
C MET A 91 -5.48 0.18 27.99
N ALA A 92 -6.36 0.23 26.99
CA ALA A 92 -6.24 1.11 25.84
C ALA A 92 -6.20 2.59 26.26
N ARG A 93 -7.11 3.01 27.14
CA ARG A 93 -7.13 4.38 27.69
C ARG A 93 -5.87 4.72 28.47
N CYS A 94 -5.34 3.79 29.25
CA CYS A 94 -4.08 3.98 29.96
C CYS A 94 -2.90 4.17 28.99
N VAL A 95 -2.80 3.35 27.92
CA VAL A 95 -1.74 3.50 26.90
C VAL A 95 -1.81 4.87 26.21
N LEU A 96 -3.02 5.34 25.88
CA LEU A 96 -3.23 6.68 25.31
C LEU A 96 -2.76 7.78 26.27
N ALA A 97 -3.18 7.72 27.54
CA ALA A 97 -2.79 8.69 28.56
C ALA A 97 -1.26 8.71 28.80
N CYS A 98 -0.61 7.54 28.79
CA CYS A 98 0.85 7.46 28.89
C CYS A 98 1.55 8.10 27.68
N GLY A 99 1.01 7.96 26.47
CA GLY A 99 1.51 8.64 25.29
C GLY A 99 1.36 10.16 25.38
N GLU A 100 0.16 10.63 25.74
CA GLU A 100 -0.14 12.06 25.86
C GLU A 100 0.76 12.76 26.90
N ALA A 101 1.01 12.10 28.04
CA ALA A 101 1.88 12.61 29.08
C ALA A 101 3.32 12.90 28.62
N VAL A 102 3.78 12.24 27.55
CA VAL A 102 5.11 12.41 26.96
C VAL A 102 5.07 13.10 25.58
N GLY A 103 3.93 13.69 25.21
CA GLY A 103 3.76 14.42 23.95
C GLY A 103 3.64 13.53 22.71
N VAL A 104 3.33 12.24 22.87
CA VAL A 104 3.07 11.30 21.78
C VAL A 104 1.56 11.11 21.62
N GLN A 105 1.10 11.03 20.37
CA GLN A 105 -0.28 10.67 20.04
C GLN A 105 -0.26 9.25 19.45
N PRO A 106 -0.55 8.21 20.26
CA PRO A 106 -0.37 6.82 19.83
C PRO A 106 -1.27 6.45 18.65
N ASP A 107 -2.50 6.92 18.64
CA ASP A 107 -3.47 6.78 17.54
C ASP A 107 -2.88 7.26 16.21
N LYS A 108 -2.36 8.49 16.17
CA LYS A 108 -1.73 9.05 14.96
C LYS A 108 -0.45 8.33 14.57
N THR A 109 0.26 7.76 15.54
CA THR A 109 1.46 6.97 15.29
C THR A 109 1.09 5.67 14.57
N LEU A 110 0.02 4.99 15.01
CA LEU A 110 -0.49 3.79 14.35
C LEU A 110 -1.00 4.11 12.95
N ASP A 111 -1.77 5.19 12.78
CA ASP A 111 -2.24 5.66 11.47
C ASP A 111 -1.05 5.96 10.53
N HIS A 112 0.01 6.57 11.04
CA HIS A 112 1.22 6.84 10.27
C HIS A 112 1.94 5.57 9.83
N VAL A 113 2.05 4.58 10.72
CA VAL A 113 2.66 3.27 10.43
C VAL A 113 1.87 2.53 9.36
N GLU A 114 0.55 2.52 9.45
CA GLU A 114 -0.32 1.93 8.42
C GLU A 114 -0.15 2.64 7.07
N ALA A 115 -0.21 3.98 7.05
CA ALA A 115 -0.06 4.74 5.82
C ALA A 115 1.32 4.56 5.18
N ALA A 116 2.38 4.48 5.99
CA ALA A 116 3.74 4.23 5.51
C ALA A 116 3.88 2.80 4.95
N GLY A 117 3.33 1.80 5.65
CA GLY A 117 3.30 0.42 5.21
C GLY A 117 2.53 0.23 3.90
N ALA A 118 1.33 0.79 3.81
CA ALA A 118 0.52 0.77 2.59
C ALA A 118 1.25 1.45 1.41
N ARG A 119 1.94 2.57 1.65
CA ARG A 119 2.76 3.24 0.64
C ARG A 119 3.92 2.36 0.18
N GLN A 120 4.64 1.73 1.10
CA GLN A 120 5.75 0.85 0.77
C GLN A 120 5.29 -0.37 -0.05
N GLN A 121 4.13 -0.93 0.29
CA GLN A 121 3.51 -2.00 -0.49
C GLN A 121 3.14 -1.52 -1.90
N ALA A 122 2.46 -0.37 -2.01
CA ALA A 122 2.10 0.21 -3.29
C ALA A 122 3.33 0.52 -4.15
N GLU A 123 4.41 1.04 -3.56
CA GLU A 123 5.68 1.29 -4.24
C GLU A 123 6.31 -0.02 -4.74
N GLY A 124 6.35 -1.07 -3.92
CA GLY A 124 6.85 -2.38 -4.32
C GLY A 124 6.03 -3.02 -5.45
N GLU A 125 4.70 -2.93 -5.38
CA GLU A 125 3.82 -3.40 -6.46
C GLU A 125 4.02 -2.60 -7.75
N TRP A 126 4.14 -1.28 -7.64
CA TRP A 126 4.38 -0.39 -8.77
C TRP A 126 5.73 -0.67 -9.45
N GLN A 127 6.79 -0.82 -8.65
CA GLN A 127 8.13 -1.16 -9.16
C GLN A 127 8.11 -2.51 -9.88
N ARG A 128 7.47 -3.53 -9.29
CA ARG A 128 7.31 -4.85 -9.92
C ARG A 128 6.55 -4.75 -11.25
N ALA A 129 5.37 -4.11 -11.24
CA ALA A 129 4.56 -3.96 -12.45
C ALA A 129 5.32 -3.20 -13.54
N THR A 130 6.01 -2.12 -13.18
CA THR A 130 6.84 -1.35 -14.13
C THR A 130 7.96 -2.21 -14.70
N ALA A 131 8.70 -2.94 -13.86
CA ALA A 131 9.79 -3.81 -14.30
C ALA A 131 9.32 -4.94 -15.24
N GLU A 132 8.13 -5.48 -15.02
CA GLU A 132 7.54 -6.52 -15.88
C GLU A 132 7.08 -5.97 -17.25
N VAL A 133 6.62 -4.72 -17.33
CA VAL A 133 6.13 -4.08 -18.58
C VAL A 133 7.26 -3.43 -19.38
N GLU A 134 8.33 -2.99 -18.70
CA GLU A 134 9.43 -2.23 -19.30
C GLU A 134 10.07 -2.89 -20.55
N PRO A 135 10.31 -4.22 -20.60
CA PRO A 135 10.84 -4.85 -21.81
C PRO A 135 9.92 -4.72 -23.02
N LEU A 136 8.60 -4.80 -22.80
CA LEU A 136 7.60 -4.63 -23.86
C LEU A 136 7.58 -3.17 -24.33
N ARG A 137 7.58 -2.22 -23.38
CA ARG A 137 7.66 -0.78 -23.65
C ARG A 137 8.86 -0.46 -24.55
N GLN A 138 10.05 -0.91 -24.15
CA GLN A 138 11.29 -0.66 -24.88
C GLN A 138 11.27 -1.27 -26.29
N LYS A 139 10.79 -2.52 -26.42
CA LYS A 139 10.67 -3.18 -27.73
C LYS A 139 9.76 -2.40 -28.68
N LEU A 140 8.60 -1.95 -28.20
CA LEU A 140 7.68 -1.14 -28.99
C LEU A 140 8.28 0.22 -29.34
N GLN A 141 8.98 0.85 -28.41
CA GLN A 141 9.67 2.12 -28.63
C GLN A 141 10.74 2.01 -29.73
N ASP A 142 11.56 0.96 -29.70
CA ASP A 142 12.61 0.74 -30.70
C ASP A 142 12.03 0.41 -32.08
N THR A 143 10.91 -0.31 -32.11
CA THR A 143 10.24 -0.73 -33.35
C THR A 143 9.51 0.43 -34.02
N PHE A 144 8.73 1.21 -33.24
CA PHE A 144 7.79 2.19 -33.78
C PHE A 144 8.28 3.64 -33.69
N LEU A 145 9.09 3.99 -32.70
CA LEU A 145 9.48 5.40 -32.45
C LEU A 145 10.89 5.74 -32.96
N SER A 146 11.51 4.88 -33.77
CA SER A 146 12.83 5.15 -34.34
C SER A 146 12.78 6.25 -35.42
N ARG A 147 12.76 7.51 -34.99
CA ARG A 147 12.97 8.68 -35.86
C ARG A 147 14.35 8.57 -36.49
N THR A 148 14.40 8.56 -37.82
CA THR A 148 15.64 8.72 -38.58
C THR A 148 16.20 10.11 -38.31
N SER A 149 17.26 10.21 -37.50
CA SER A 149 18.07 11.42 -37.46
C SER A 149 18.99 11.43 -38.69
N TRP A 150 19.12 12.60 -39.33
CA TRP A 150 19.98 12.82 -40.50
C TRP A 150 21.48 12.60 -40.20
N LEU A 151 21.83 12.38 -38.92
CA LEU A 151 23.18 12.15 -38.39
C LEU A 151 23.45 10.68 -38.01
N GLY A 152 22.60 9.74 -38.40
CA GLY A 152 22.89 8.30 -38.27
C GLY A 152 22.91 7.73 -36.84
N ARG A 153 22.60 8.54 -35.82
CA ARG A 153 22.35 8.06 -34.45
C ARG A 153 20.85 7.97 -34.21
N ARG A 154 20.30 6.75 -34.30
CA ARG A 154 18.96 6.42 -33.82
C ARG A 154 19.01 6.40 -32.29
N LYS A 155 18.40 7.38 -31.64
CA LYS A 155 17.85 7.18 -30.30
C LYS A 155 16.37 7.54 -30.36
N PRO A 156 15.45 6.59 -30.14
CA PRO A 156 14.06 6.94 -29.91
C PRO A 156 14.01 7.83 -28.66
N ALA A 157 13.55 9.07 -28.83
CA ALA A 157 13.28 9.98 -27.73
C ALA A 157 11.77 10.09 -27.58
N LEU A 158 11.28 9.89 -26.35
CA LEU A 158 9.88 10.14 -26.00
C LEU A 158 9.60 11.64 -26.05
N ALA A 159 8.38 12.01 -26.39
CA ALA A 159 7.89 13.38 -26.31
C ALA A 159 7.96 13.92 -24.87
N ALA A 160 8.23 15.21 -24.75
CA ALA A 160 8.34 15.87 -23.45
C ALA A 160 6.99 15.99 -22.74
N SER A 161 5.88 15.97 -23.50
CA SER A 161 4.52 16.15 -23.00
C SER A 161 3.52 15.32 -23.82
N ALA A 162 2.33 15.07 -23.25
CA ALA A 162 1.26 14.35 -23.96
C ALA A 162 0.81 15.06 -25.25
N SER A 163 0.84 16.40 -25.29
CA SER A 163 0.49 17.19 -26.48
C SER A 163 1.50 17.10 -27.61
N GLU A 164 2.72 16.62 -27.33
CA GLU A 164 3.79 16.44 -28.33
C GLU A 164 3.88 15.01 -28.85
N MET A 165 3.13 14.07 -28.26
CA MET A 165 3.16 12.66 -28.64
C MET A 165 2.59 12.48 -30.05
N GLY A 166 3.37 11.83 -30.92
CA GLY A 166 2.86 11.34 -32.20
C GLY A 166 1.91 10.15 -31.99
N ILE A 167 1.08 9.82 -32.99
CA ILE A 167 0.09 8.75 -32.87
C ILE A 167 0.71 7.39 -32.50
N ASP A 168 1.91 7.09 -33.00
CA ASP A 168 2.60 5.85 -32.64
C ASP A 168 3.08 5.87 -31.19
N GLU A 169 3.51 7.02 -30.67
CA GLU A 169 3.91 7.15 -29.27
C GLU A 169 2.70 7.02 -28.34
N VAL A 170 1.55 7.58 -28.73
CA VAL A 170 0.27 7.39 -28.02
C VAL A 170 -0.08 5.91 -27.94
N ARG A 171 0.03 5.16 -29.04
CA ARG A 171 -0.24 3.72 -29.06
C ARG A 171 0.71 2.93 -28.16
N VAL A 172 2.01 3.25 -28.16
CA VAL A 172 2.95 2.58 -27.24
C VAL A 172 2.62 2.91 -25.78
N CYS A 173 2.26 4.16 -25.48
CA CYS A 173 1.83 4.56 -24.15
C CYS A 173 0.56 3.82 -23.72
N GLN A 174 -0.42 3.65 -24.61
CA GLN A 174 -1.63 2.86 -24.33
C GLN A 174 -1.29 1.42 -23.96
N VAL A 175 -0.44 0.73 -24.73
CA VAL A 175 -0.01 -0.63 -24.41
C VAL A 175 0.73 -0.70 -23.08
N TYR A 176 1.52 0.33 -22.75
CA TYR A 176 2.20 0.46 -21.47
C TYR A 176 1.21 0.61 -20.30
N VAL A 177 0.23 1.52 -20.41
CA VAL A 177 -0.81 1.75 -19.39
C VAL A 177 -1.63 0.49 -19.15
N TYR A 178 -2.08 -0.18 -20.23
CA TYR A 178 -2.76 -1.47 -20.10
C TYR A 178 -1.85 -2.52 -19.44
N GLY A 179 -0.58 -2.58 -19.84
CA GLY A 179 0.39 -3.49 -19.26
C GLY A 179 0.53 -3.31 -17.75
N LEU A 180 0.58 -2.07 -17.27
CA LEU A 180 0.58 -1.76 -15.84
C LEU A 180 -0.73 -2.20 -15.18
N ALA A 181 -1.87 -1.86 -15.77
CA ALA A 181 -3.17 -2.23 -15.22
C ALA A 181 -3.32 -3.74 -15.02
N SER A 182 -2.85 -4.56 -15.95
CA SER A 182 -2.95 -6.03 -15.85
C SER A 182 -2.04 -6.65 -14.79
N ARG A 183 -1.03 -5.91 -14.30
CA ARG A 183 -0.02 -6.39 -13.34
C ARG A 183 -0.18 -5.80 -11.95
N LEU A 184 -0.93 -4.71 -11.82
CA LEU A 184 -1.33 -4.12 -10.54
C LEU A 184 -2.56 -4.88 -10.00
N ALA A 185 -2.45 -5.47 -8.81
CA ALA A 185 -3.53 -6.28 -8.24
C ALA A 185 -4.83 -5.47 -8.08
N ALA A 186 -4.71 -4.21 -7.65
CA ALA A 186 -5.84 -3.30 -7.49
C ALA A 186 -6.55 -2.94 -8.81
N CYS A 187 -5.91 -3.11 -9.96
CA CYS A 187 -6.46 -2.78 -11.28
C CYS A 187 -6.83 -4.02 -12.12
N ALA A 188 -6.63 -5.22 -11.59
CA ALA A 188 -6.94 -6.46 -12.28
C ALA A 188 -8.42 -6.56 -12.74
N PRO A 189 -9.43 -6.14 -11.95
CA PRO A 189 -10.83 -6.14 -12.40
C PRO A 189 -11.06 -5.24 -13.62
N GLU A 190 -10.50 -4.03 -13.59
CA GLU A 190 -10.63 -3.05 -14.68
C GLU A 190 -9.89 -3.50 -15.94
N ALA A 191 -8.68 -4.06 -15.78
CA ALA A 191 -7.91 -4.62 -16.88
C ALA A 191 -8.62 -5.82 -17.53
N ALA A 192 -9.24 -6.69 -16.73
CA ALA A 192 -10.02 -7.83 -17.22
C ALA A 192 -11.27 -7.37 -17.97
N ALA A 193 -12.03 -6.41 -17.42
CA ALA A 193 -13.21 -5.87 -18.07
C ALA A 193 -12.89 -5.19 -19.42
N PHE A 194 -11.78 -4.44 -19.48
CA PHE A 194 -11.31 -3.88 -20.74
C PHE A 194 -10.87 -4.99 -21.72
N ALA A 195 -10.09 -5.97 -21.26
CA ALA A 195 -9.61 -7.09 -22.09
C ALA A 195 -10.75 -7.87 -22.74
N GLU A 196 -11.83 -8.13 -22.00
CA GLU A 196 -13.04 -8.77 -22.53
C GLU A 196 -13.69 -7.93 -23.64
N SER A 197 -13.87 -6.63 -23.42
CA SER A 197 -14.43 -5.72 -24.44
C SER A 197 -13.55 -5.61 -25.69
N ALA A 198 -12.23 -5.66 -25.48
CA ALA A 198 -11.22 -5.64 -26.52
C ALA A 198 -11.02 -7.00 -27.20
N ASN A 199 -11.75 -8.04 -26.77
CA ASN A 199 -11.66 -9.41 -27.28
C ASN A 199 -10.23 -9.98 -27.23
N MET A 200 -9.52 -9.67 -26.15
CA MET A 200 -8.15 -10.12 -25.94
C MET A 200 -8.13 -11.59 -25.49
N ARG A 201 -7.22 -12.38 -26.07
CA ARG A 201 -7.08 -13.81 -25.75
C ARG A 201 -6.32 -14.05 -24.45
N ASP A 202 -5.43 -13.14 -24.10
CA ASP A 202 -4.61 -13.19 -22.89
C ASP A 202 -4.44 -11.77 -22.34
N VAL A 203 -4.91 -11.55 -21.11
CA VAL A 203 -4.89 -10.26 -20.40
C VAL A 203 -3.44 -9.78 -20.14
N ASN A 204 -2.47 -10.70 -20.08
CA ASN A 204 -1.08 -10.33 -19.83
C ASN A 204 -0.25 -10.12 -21.09
N SER A 205 -0.82 -10.46 -22.26
CA SER A 205 -0.16 -10.37 -23.57
C SER A 205 -0.91 -9.40 -24.48
N PRO A 206 -0.80 -8.07 -24.27
CA PRO A 206 -1.62 -7.08 -24.97
C PRO A 206 -1.52 -7.06 -26.48
N LEU A 207 -0.43 -7.59 -27.04
CA LEU A 207 -0.23 -7.67 -28.48
C LEU A 207 -0.88 -8.93 -29.10
N LEU A 208 -1.27 -9.91 -28.29
CA LEU A 208 -1.84 -11.15 -28.78
C LEU A 208 -3.34 -10.97 -29.07
N GLY A 209 -3.66 -10.73 -30.34
CA GLY A 209 -5.02 -10.42 -30.77
C GLY A 209 -5.38 -8.93 -30.64
N TYR A 210 -4.37 -8.06 -30.66
CA TYR A 210 -4.55 -6.60 -30.70
C TYR A 210 -5.44 -6.20 -31.90
N ASP A 211 -6.53 -5.50 -31.59
CA ASP A 211 -7.46 -4.92 -32.56
C ASP A 211 -7.60 -3.42 -32.25
N GLU A 212 -6.99 -2.60 -33.10
CA GLU A 212 -6.92 -1.15 -32.91
C GLU A 212 -8.31 -0.52 -32.76
N ALA A 213 -9.32 -1.02 -33.49
CA ALA A 213 -10.66 -0.45 -33.43
C ALA A 213 -11.35 -0.68 -32.08
N ARG A 214 -10.89 -1.68 -31.32
CA ARG A 214 -11.42 -2.00 -29.98
C ARG A 214 -10.60 -1.38 -28.85
N TRP A 215 -9.39 -0.93 -29.16
CA TRP A 215 -8.51 -0.21 -28.24
C TRP A 215 -8.83 1.30 -28.25
N ASP A 216 -10.06 1.63 -27.88
CA ASP A 216 -10.57 3.00 -27.87
C ASP A 216 -10.29 3.70 -26.53
N PRO A 217 -9.39 4.70 -26.48
CA PRO A 217 -9.09 5.43 -25.25
C PRO A 217 -10.25 6.31 -24.75
N THR A 218 -11.27 6.55 -25.58
CA THR A 218 -12.45 7.32 -25.20
C THR A 218 -13.53 6.46 -24.52
N ALA A 219 -13.41 5.14 -24.61
CA ALA A 219 -14.35 4.21 -24.01
C ALA A 219 -14.33 4.28 -22.46
N ASP A 220 -15.49 4.10 -21.83
CA ASP A 220 -15.62 4.12 -20.37
C ASP A 220 -14.78 3.05 -19.66
N LEU A 221 -14.58 1.90 -20.31
CA LEU A 221 -13.77 0.81 -19.76
C LEU A 221 -12.29 1.18 -19.76
N TRP A 222 -11.80 1.84 -20.83
CA TRP A 222 -10.44 2.38 -20.87
C TRP A 222 -10.24 3.42 -19.76
N ARG A 223 -11.11 4.43 -19.67
CA ARG A 223 -10.97 5.51 -18.68
C ARG A 223 -10.94 4.98 -17.25
N ARG A 224 -11.76 3.97 -16.93
CA ARG A 224 -11.77 3.32 -15.60
C ARG A 224 -10.43 2.64 -15.30
N MET A 225 -9.90 1.89 -16.26
CA MET A 225 -8.60 1.23 -16.15
C MET A 225 -7.46 2.24 -16.00
N GLU A 226 -7.41 3.26 -16.85
CA GLU A 226 -6.41 4.33 -16.81
C GLU A 226 -6.43 5.09 -15.49
N MET A 227 -7.62 5.47 -15.00
CA MET A 227 -7.75 6.08 -13.66
C MET A 227 -7.26 5.16 -12.54
N CYS A 228 -7.43 3.84 -12.67
CA CYS A 228 -6.87 2.90 -11.70
C CYS A 228 -5.33 2.95 -11.69
N VAL A 229 -4.69 2.95 -12.86
CA VAL A 229 -3.23 3.07 -12.98
C VAL A 229 -2.72 4.40 -12.40
N HIS A 230 -3.40 5.51 -12.66
CA HIS A 230 -3.06 6.80 -12.04
C HIS A 230 -3.14 6.75 -10.51
N ARG A 231 -4.17 6.10 -9.95
CA ARG A 231 -4.27 5.90 -8.50
C ARG A 231 -3.16 5.01 -7.96
N GLY A 232 -2.79 3.95 -8.69
CA GLY A 232 -1.64 3.10 -8.35
C GLY A 232 -0.33 3.87 -8.31
N ALA A 233 -0.07 4.73 -9.31
CA ALA A 233 1.09 5.61 -9.33
C ALA A 233 1.10 6.57 -8.13
N ALA A 234 -0.04 7.23 -7.87
CA ALA A 234 -0.16 8.16 -6.75
C ALA A 234 0.04 7.47 -5.39
N ALA A 235 -0.47 6.25 -5.21
CA ALA A 235 -0.25 5.45 -4.00
C ALA A 235 1.24 5.10 -3.81
N ALA A 236 1.96 4.87 -4.89
CA ALA A 236 3.41 4.70 -4.92
C ALA A 236 4.21 6.01 -4.85
N SER A 237 3.57 7.16 -4.59
CA SER A 237 4.20 8.49 -4.55
C SER A 237 4.94 8.87 -5.84
N THR A 238 4.44 8.38 -6.98
CA THR A 238 4.92 8.73 -8.31
C THR A 238 3.77 9.19 -9.19
N ASP A 239 4.07 9.50 -10.44
CA ASP A 239 3.08 9.87 -11.45
C ASP A 239 3.32 9.03 -12.71
N LEU A 240 2.22 8.63 -13.37
CA LEU A 240 2.25 7.74 -14.54
C LEU A 240 3.09 8.34 -15.68
N ASP A 241 2.96 9.65 -15.90
CA ASP A 241 3.64 10.39 -16.95
C ASP A 241 5.16 10.42 -16.69
N ARG A 242 5.56 10.51 -15.42
CA ARG A 242 6.96 10.38 -14.99
C ARG A 242 7.47 8.95 -15.20
N ALA A 243 6.68 7.94 -14.83
CA ALA A 243 7.05 6.54 -14.98
C ALA A 243 7.25 6.14 -16.45
N TRP A 244 6.34 6.56 -17.33
CA TRP A 244 6.43 6.38 -18.78
C TRP A 244 7.74 6.95 -19.36
N ARG A 245 8.12 8.17 -18.96
CA ARG A 245 9.27 8.88 -19.55
C ARG A 245 10.63 8.45 -19.02
N HIS A 246 10.70 8.00 -17.77
CA HIS A 246 11.98 7.79 -17.10
C HIS A 246 12.33 6.32 -16.85
N GLY A 247 11.40 5.37 -17.02
CA GLY A 247 11.66 3.91 -17.00
C GLY A 247 12.38 3.36 -15.76
N LYS A 248 12.63 4.22 -14.77
CA LYS A 248 13.34 3.99 -13.51
C LYS A 248 12.70 4.91 -12.48
N GLY A 249 11.60 4.44 -11.90
CA GLY A 249 11.12 4.88 -10.61
C GLY A 249 11.94 4.20 -9.52
#